data_AF-A0A090AHE0-F1
#
_entry.id   AF-A0A090AHE0-F1
#
_cell.length_a   1.000
_cell.length_b   1.000
_cell.length_c   1.000
_cell.angle_alpha   90.00
_cell.angle_beta   90.00
_cell.angle_gamma   90.00
#
_symmetry.space_group_name_H-M   'P 1'
#
loop_
_entity.id
_entity.type
_entity.pdbx_description
1 polymer ?
#
loop_
_entity_poly.entity_id
_entity_poly.type
_entity_poly.pdbx_seq_one_letter_code
_entity_poly.pdbx_strand_id
1 'polypeptide(L)'
;MPLSKRSPINVAQLERNHLREKLIMKHPRKIVFQGEEAVAVILDIDEYQEMLERLEDLEDLQMLNELRQKPLTFKKLDDFLAEYQPNV
;
A
#
# COMPACT_ATOMS: atom_id res chain seq x y z
N MET A 1 -33.76 29.48 29.74
CA MET A 1 -33.41 28.73 28.53
C MET A 1 -32.27 27.76 28.88
N PRO A 2 -32.45 26.43 28.79
CA PRO A 2 -31.34 25.52 29.03
C PRO A 2 -30.49 25.43 27.77
N LEU A 3 -29.20 25.75 27.92
CA LEU A 3 -28.18 25.57 26.90
C LEU A 3 -28.07 24.07 26.57
N SER A 4 -28.35 23.72 25.32
CA SER A 4 -28.15 22.38 24.77
C SER A 4 -26.70 21.94 25.04
N LYS A 5 -26.54 20.91 25.88
CA LYS A 5 -25.25 20.28 26.13
C LYS A 5 -24.79 19.66 24.81
N ARG A 6 -23.88 20.33 24.11
CA ARG A 6 -23.19 19.73 22.96
C ARG A 6 -22.41 18.53 23.49
N SER A 7 -22.82 17.33 23.11
CA SER A 7 -22.10 16.09 23.38
C SER A 7 -20.64 16.26 22.95
N PRO A 8 -19.66 15.80 23.75
CA PRO A 8 -18.26 15.92 23.38
C PRO A 8 -18.04 15.18 22.05
N ILE A 9 -17.43 15.87 21.08
CA ILE A 9 -17.04 15.27 19.81
C ILE A 9 -16.08 14.14 20.15
N ASN A 10 -16.50 12.91 19.86
CA ASN A 10 -15.65 11.75 20.06
C ASN A 10 -14.49 11.85 19.06
N VAL A 11 -13.30 12.18 19.56
CA VAL A 11 -12.07 12.33 18.76
C VAL A 11 -11.77 11.08 17.93
N ALA A 12 -12.05 9.88 18.42
CA ALA A 12 -11.89 8.64 17.63
C ALA A 12 -12.92 8.51 16.49
N GLN A 13 -14.09 9.14 16.62
CA GLN A 13 -15.07 9.24 15.54
C GLN A 13 -14.64 10.28 14.50
N LEU A 14 -14.10 11.41 14.95
CA LEU A 14 -13.63 12.49 14.09
C LEU A 14 -12.42 12.06 13.25
N GLU A 15 -11.44 11.38 13.86
CA GLU A 15 -10.29 10.82 13.15
C GLU A 15 -10.71 9.77 12.12
N ARG A 16 -11.65 8.87 12.47
CA ARG A 16 -12.21 7.90 11.51
C ARG A 16 -12.93 8.57 10.35
N ASN A 17 -13.68 9.65 10.60
CA ASN A 17 -14.37 10.41 9.57
C ASN A 17 -13.38 11.17 8.67
N HIS A 18 -12.34 11.77 9.24
CA HIS A 18 -11.31 12.48 8.49
C HIS A 18 -10.48 11.53 7.60
N LEU A 19 -10.12 10.36 8.12
CA LEU A 19 -9.46 9.31 7.33
C LEU A 19 -10.37 8.82 6.19
N ARG A 20 -11.68 8.63 6.45
CA ARG A 20 -12.67 8.31 5.41
C ARG A 20 -12.75 9.38 4.33
N GLU A 21 -12.87 10.65 4.70
CA GLU A 21 -12.92 11.77 3.75
C GLU A 21 -11.63 11.86 2.91
N LYS A 22 -10.47 11.65 3.54
CA LYS A 22 -9.17 11.67 2.88
C LYS A 22 -8.98 10.50 1.91
N LEU A 23 -9.52 9.32 2.23
CA LEU A 23 -9.55 8.17 1.32
C LEU A 23 -10.50 8.40 0.12
N ILE A 24 -11.60 9.12 0.31
CA ILE A 24 -12.59 9.41 -0.74
C ILE A 24 -12.09 10.50 -1.70
N MET A 25 -11.31 11.48 -1.23
CA MET A 25 -10.96 12.68 -2.00
C MET A 25 -9.86 12.53 -3.05
N LYS A 26 -9.02 11.47 -3.02
CA LYS A 26 -7.92 11.35 -4.00
C LYS A 26 -8.28 10.55 -5.26
N HIS A 27 -9.15 9.55 -5.15
CA HIS A 27 -9.85 8.90 -6.26
C HIS A 27 -11.17 8.39 -5.69
N PRO A 28 -12.34 8.64 -6.32
CA PRO A 28 -13.62 8.16 -5.78
C PRO A 28 -13.70 6.63 -5.92
N ARG A 29 -13.01 5.91 -5.03
CA ARG A 29 -13.11 4.45 -4.90
C ARG A 29 -14.52 4.14 -4.42
N LYS A 30 -15.24 3.29 -5.13
CA LYS A 30 -16.59 2.89 -4.70
C LYS A 30 -16.45 1.85 -3.59
N ILE A 31 -17.04 2.12 -2.44
CA ILE A 31 -17.07 1.17 -1.31
C ILE A 31 -18.38 0.39 -1.40
N VAL A 32 -18.29 -0.94 -1.28
CA VAL A 32 -19.45 -1.84 -1.23
C VAL A 32 -19.78 -2.11 0.24
N PHE A 33 -21.05 -1.92 0.59
CA PHE A 33 -21.55 -2.12 1.95
C PHE A 33 -22.49 -3.32 2.02
N GLN A 34 -22.43 -4.05 3.13
CA GLN A 34 -23.41 -5.06 3.53
C GLN A 34 -24.05 -4.61 4.85
N GLY A 35 -25.23 -3.99 4.77
CA GLY A 35 -25.84 -3.30 5.90
C GLY A 35 -25.08 -2.01 6.24
N GLU A 36 -24.68 -1.86 7.51
CA GLU A 36 -23.88 -0.73 7.97
C GLU A 36 -22.36 -0.96 7.82
N GLU A 37 -21.94 -2.16 7.44
CA GLU A 37 -20.54 -2.57 7.35
C GLU A 37 -19.99 -2.45 5.93
N ALA A 38 -18.79 -1.89 5.78
CA ALA A 38 -18.08 -1.84 4.51
C ALA A 38 -17.33 -3.16 4.29
N VAL A 39 -17.66 -3.88 3.22
CA VAL A 39 -17.16 -5.25 2.98
C VAL A 39 -16.19 -5.35 1.80
N ALA A 40 -16.24 -4.39 0.86
CA ALA A 40 -15.31 -4.39 -0.28
C ALA A 40 -15.08 -2.98 -0.84
N VAL A 41 -14.07 -2.85 -1.68
CA VAL A 41 -13.75 -1.63 -2.43
C VAL A 41 -13.58 -1.99 -3.90
N ILE A 42 -14.18 -1.20 -4.78
CA ILE A 42 -13.99 -1.29 -6.23
C ILE A 42 -12.88 -0.31 -6.60
N LEU A 43 -11.83 -0.85 -7.22
CA LEU A 43 -10.67 -0.13 -7.69
C LEU A 43 -10.59 -0.21 -9.21
N ASP A 44 -9.89 0.75 -9.81
CA ASP A 44 -9.40 0.57 -11.16
C ASP A 44 -8.38 -0.57 -11.17
N ILE A 45 -8.34 -1.35 -12.25
CA ILE A 45 -7.40 -2.47 -12.35
C ILE A 45 -5.95 -1.98 -12.39
N ASP A 46 -5.70 -0.83 -13.02
CA ASP A 46 -4.36 -0.25 -13.11
C ASP A 46 -3.89 0.22 -11.73
N GLU A 47 -4.80 0.81 -10.94
CA GLU A 47 -4.52 1.22 -9.56
C GLU A 47 -4.24 0.01 -8.65
N TYR A 48 -4.99 -1.09 -8.83
CA TYR A 48 -4.74 -2.33 -8.09
C TYR A 48 -3.37 -2.92 -8.43
N GLN A 49 -2.98 -2.92 -9.71
CA GLN A 49 -1.68 -3.41 -10.16
C GLN A 49 -0.54 -2.54 -9.61
N GLU A 50 -0.64 -1.22 -9.69
CA GLU A 50 0.37 -0.31 -9.10
C GLU A 50 0.52 -0.55 -7.59
N MET A 51 -0.59 -0.79 -6.88
CA MET A 51 -0.53 -1.11 -5.45
C MET A 51 0.23 -2.41 -5.15
N LEU A 52 0.11 -3.42 -6.01
CA LEU A 52 0.85 -4.68 -5.88
C LEU A 52 2.34 -4.47 -6.19
N GLU A 53 2.69 -3.81 -7.29
CA GLU A 53 4.07 -3.50 -7.66
C GLU A 53 4.79 -2.76 -6.54
N ARG A 54 4.13 -1.77 -5.94
CA ARG A 54 4.69 -1.01 -4.80
C ARG A 54 4.87 -1.84 -3.53
N LEU A 55 4.07 -2.89 -3.34
CA LEU A 55 4.25 -3.82 -2.22
C LEU A 55 5.49 -4.69 -2.45
N GLU A 56 5.67 -5.20 -3.66
CA GLU A 56 6.85 -5.96 -4.07
C GLU A 56 8.13 -5.11 -3.99
N ASP A 57 8.08 -3.85 -4.44
CA ASP A 57 9.19 -2.89 -4.29
C ASP A 57 9.67 -2.74 -2.84
N LEU A 58 8.75 -2.78 -1.87
CA LEU A 58 9.11 -2.68 -0.45
C LEU A 58 9.86 -3.92 0.03
N GLU A 59 9.47 -5.11 -0.43
CA GLU A 59 10.15 -6.37 -0.12
C GLU A 59 11.55 -6.40 -0.76
N ASP A 60 11.65 -5.98 -2.02
CA ASP A 60 12.92 -5.85 -2.73
C ASP A 60 13.88 -4.89 -2.03
N LEU A 61 13.39 -3.74 -1.56
CA LEU A 61 14.20 -2.79 -0.80
C LEU A 61 14.69 -3.38 0.53
N GLN A 62 13.88 -4.20 1.20
CA GLN A 62 14.29 -4.90 2.42
C GLN A 62 15.41 -5.90 2.11
N MET A 63 15.23 -6.74 1.08
CA MET A 63 16.25 -7.68 0.62
C MET A 63 17.56 -6.95 0.27
N LEU A 64 17.49 -5.84 -0.47
CA LEU A 64 18.67 -5.03 -0.81
C LEU A 64 19.37 -4.49 0.45
N ASN A 65 18.62 -4.06 1.45
CA ASN A 65 19.21 -3.60 2.72
C ASN A 65 19.91 -4.74 3.47
N GLU A 66 19.34 -5.94 3.47
CA GLU A 66 19.97 -7.13 4.04
C GLU A 66 21.27 -7.51 3.32
N LEU A 67 21.24 -7.51 1.98
CA LEU A 67 22.42 -7.77 1.15
C LEU A 67 23.54 -6.76 1.40
N ARG A 68 23.19 -5.48 1.60
CA ARG A 68 24.17 -4.42 1.92
C ARG A 68 24.80 -4.55 3.31
N GLN A 69 24.28 -5.38 4.21
CA GLN A 69 24.90 -5.58 5.53
C GLN A 69 26.22 -6.36 5.46
N LYS A 70 26.47 -7.06 4.36
CA LYS A 70 27.71 -7.83 4.14
C LYS A 70 28.44 -7.33 2.90
N PRO A 71 29.78 -7.45 2.84
CA PRO A 71 30.51 -7.17 1.61
C PRO A 71 30.00 -8.06 0.47
N LEU A 72 29.48 -7.45 -0.59
CA LEU A 72 28.99 -8.16 -1.77
C LEU A 72 30.14 -8.34 -2.76
N THR A 73 30.24 -9.54 -3.33
CA THR A 73 31.12 -9.83 -4.46
C THR A 73 30.29 -9.82 -5.73
N PHE A 74 30.68 -8.98 -6.69
CA PHE A 74 30.01 -8.88 -7.98
C PHE A 74 30.83 -9.58 -9.04
N LYS A 75 30.14 -10.19 -10.00
CA LYS A 75 30.73 -10.77 -11.19
C LYS A 75 30.53 -9.81 -12.36
N LYS A 76 31.49 -9.74 -13.30
CA LYS A 76 31.25 -9.00 -14.55
C LYS A 76 30.16 -9.71 -15.34
N LEU A 77 29.37 -8.90 -16.06
CA LEU A 77 28.30 -9.42 -16.89
C LEU A 77 28.83 -10.40 -17.94
N ASP A 78 29.95 -10.09 -18.59
CA ASP A 78 30.57 -10.96 -19.60
C ASP A 78 30.95 -12.33 -19.02
N ASP A 79 31.54 -12.34 -17.82
CA ASP A 79 31.92 -13.59 -17.15
C ASP A 79 30.67 -14.40 -16.75
N PHE A 80 29.56 -13.74 -16.39
CA PHE A 80 28.28 -14.40 -16.14
C PHE A 80 27.71 -15.03 -17.42
N LEU A 81 27.66 -14.27 -18.52
CA LEU A 81 27.11 -14.73 -19.80
C LEU A 81 27.93 -15.88 -20.42
N ALA A 82 29.23 -15.93 -20.18
CA ALA A 82 30.08 -17.03 -20.63
C ALA A 82 29.78 -18.37 -19.91
N GLU A 83 29.32 -18.32 -18.66
CA GLU A 83 28.93 -19.49 -17.87
C GLU A 83 27.44 -19.83 -18.01
N TYR A 84 26.61 -18.82 -18.27
CA TYR A 84 25.18 -18.98 -18.37
C TYR A 84 24.80 -19.57 -19.73
N GLN A 85 24.52 -20.87 -19.76
CA GLN A 85 23.90 -21.55 -20.90
C GLN A 85 22.39 -21.70 -20.63
N PRO A 86 21.55 -20.79 -21.16
CA PRO A 86 20.11 -20.96 -21.04
C PRO A 86 19.67 -22.20 -21.82
N ASN A 87 19.30 -23.26 -21.11
CA ASN A 87 18.62 -24.44 -21.66
C ASN A 87 17.10 -24.21 -21.75
N VAL A 88 16.69 -23.01 -22.14
CA VAL A 88 15.26 -22.68 -22.38
C VAL A 88 14.90 -22.92 -23.83
#